data_AF-A0A954GW35-F1
#
_entry.id   AF-A0A954GW35-F1
#
_cell.length_a   1.000
_cell.length_b   1.000
_cell.length_c   1.000
_cell.angle_alpha   90.00
_cell.angle_beta   90.00
_cell.angle_gamma   90.00
#
_symmetry.space_group_name_H-M   'P 1'
#
loop_
_entity.id
_entity.type
_entity.pdbx_description
1 polymer ?
#
loop_
_entity_poly.entity_id
_entity_poly.type
_entity_poly.pdbx_seq_one_letter_code
_entity_poly.pdbx_strand_id
1 'polypeptide(L)'
;WLDAGVCVAGRPDWRFVKLHTHGCKDGNIDELLGPGMQQFHADLAALHQQHPGFRYHYVTAWEMAQLVHLAESGETDPDVLLKHKSTSSISTTPQIVRS
;
A
#
# COMPACT_ATOMS: atom_id res chain seq x y z
N TRP A 1 0.45 -1.58 -14.98
CA TRP A 1 -0.62 -0.96 -14.15
C TRP A 1 -0.47 0.54 -14.02
N LEU A 2 0.71 1.08 -13.72
CA LEU A 2 0.90 2.53 -13.60
C LEU A 2 0.48 3.28 -14.87
N ASP A 3 0.80 2.74 -16.05
CA ASP A 3 0.42 3.30 -17.35
C ASP A 3 -1.09 3.31 -17.60
N ALA A 4 -1.85 2.39 -16.99
CA ALA A 4 -3.31 2.38 -17.09
C ALA A 4 -3.95 3.61 -16.44
N GLY A 5 -3.22 4.28 -15.53
CA GLY A 5 -3.59 5.59 -15.00
C GLY A 5 -4.92 5.68 -14.29
N VAL A 6 -5.32 4.59 -13.63
CA VAL A 6 -6.51 4.57 -12.76
C VAL A 6 -6.29 5.56 -11.61
N CYS A 7 -7.05 6.65 -11.63
CA CYS A 7 -6.98 7.76 -10.70
C CYS A 7 -8.36 8.38 -10.48
N VAL A 8 -8.48 9.25 -9.49
CA VAL A 8 -9.67 10.08 -9.26
C VAL A 8 -9.55 11.35 -10.10
N ALA A 9 -10.66 11.81 -10.69
CA ALA A 9 -10.67 13.06 -11.45
C ALA A 9 -10.20 14.23 -10.57
N GLY A 10 -9.28 15.06 -11.08
CA GLY A 10 -8.65 16.12 -10.29
C GLY A 10 -7.50 15.66 -9.37
N ARG A 11 -7.15 14.36 -9.40
CA ARG A 11 -6.04 13.73 -8.66
C ARG A 11 -5.26 12.69 -9.50
N PRO A 12 -4.63 13.11 -10.62
CA PRO A 12 -3.92 12.19 -11.51
C PRO A 12 -2.62 11.60 -10.93
N ASP A 13 -2.12 12.21 -9.86
CA ASP A 13 -0.95 11.82 -9.08
C ASP A 13 -1.21 10.65 -8.13
N TRP A 14 -2.47 10.36 -7.80
CA TRP A 14 -2.85 9.20 -6.99
C TRP A 14 -3.27 8.04 -7.89
N ARG A 15 -2.48 6.96 -7.89
CA ARG A 15 -2.70 5.76 -8.70
C ARG A 15 -3.17 4.60 -7.84
N PHE A 16 -4.26 3.95 -8.24
CA PHE A 16 -4.83 2.82 -7.52
C PHE A 16 -4.60 1.51 -8.27
N VAL A 17 -3.92 0.56 -7.63
CA VAL A 17 -3.56 -0.73 -8.23
C VAL A 17 -4.09 -1.86 -7.37
N LYS A 18 -4.85 -2.76 -7.99
CA LYS A 18 -5.26 -4.05 -7.41
C LYS A 18 -4.61 -5.17 -8.22
N LEU A 19 -3.74 -5.94 -7.58
CA LEU A 19 -2.93 -6.95 -8.25
C LEU A 19 -3.68 -8.27 -8.49
N HIS A 20 -4.64 -8.62 -7.62
CA HIS A 20 -5.27 -9.93 -7.69
C HIS A 20 -6.73 -9.94 -7.19
N THR A 21 -7.55 -10.83 -7.77
CA THR A 21 -8.99 -10.97 -7.49
C THR A 21 -9.39 -12.30 -6.85
N HIS A 22 -8.56 -13.36 -6.94
CA HIS A 22 -8.91 -14.70 -6.44
C HIS A 22 -7.70 -15.42 -5.82
N GLY A 23 -7.38 -15.13 -4.55
CA GLY A 23 -6.18 -15.69 -3.91
C GLY A 23 -6.28 -17.10 -3.33
N CYS A 24 -7.45 -17.74 -3.43
CA CYS A 24 -7.72 -19.07 -2.85
C CYS A 24 -7.98 -20.13 -3.93
N LYS A 25 -7.39 -19.96 -5.12
CA LYS A 25 -7.36 -21.02 -6.14
C LYS A 25 -5.96 -21.61 -6.12
N ASP A 26 -5.84 -22.93 -6.08
CA ASP A 26 -4.54 -23.61 -5.94
C ASP A 26 -3.51 -23.15 -6.97
N GLY A 27 -3.94 -22.89 -8.22
CA GLY A 27 -3.07 -22.38 -9.28
C GLY A 27 -2.65 -20.90 -9.17
N ASN A 28 -3.20 -20.15 -8.21
CA ASN A 28 -2.92 -18.72 -8.02
C ASN A 28 -2.02 -18.44 -6.81
N ILE A 29 -1.78 -19.45 -5.97
CA ILE A 29 -0.93 -19.32 -4.78
C ILE A 29 0.50 -19.00 -5.19
N ASP A 30 1.03 -19.66 -6.21
CA ASP A 30 2.38 -19.41 -6.70
C ASP A 30 2.55 -18.01 -7.31
N GLU A 31 1.51 -17.47 -7.96
CA GLU A 31 1.53 -16.10 -8.47
C GLU A 31 1.53 -15.07 -7.33
N LEU A 32 0.85 -15.38 -6.23
CA LEU A 32 0.71 -14.48 -5.08
C LEU A 32 1.86 -14.55 -4.08
N LEU A 33 2.39 -15.74 -3.85
CA LEU A 33 3.37 -16.01 -2.78
C LEU A 33 4.72 -16.48 -3.32
N GLY A 34 4.82 -16.76 -4.62
CA GLY A 34 6.02 -17.24 -5.26
C GLY A 34 7.00 -16.13 -5.65
N PRO A 35 8.06 -16.49 -6.39
CA PRO A 35 9.17 -15.60 -6.70
C PRO A 35 8.77 -14.35 -7.50
N GLY A 36 7.74 -14.45 -8.34
CA GLY A 36 7.25 -13.31 -9.13
C GLY A 36 6.76 -12.15 -8.26
N MET A 37 5.96 -12.43 -7.23
CA MET A 37 5.48 -11.41 -6.30
C MET A 37 6.62 -10.83 -5.45
N GLN A 38 7.57 -11.67 -5.03
CA GLN A 38 8.74 -11.22 -4.28
C GLN A 38 9.59 -10.24 -5.11
N GLN A 39 9.84 -10.58 -6.38
CA GLN A 39 10.54 -9.70 -7.31
C GLN A 39 9.77 -8.40 -7.55
N PHE A 40 8.46 -8.47 -7.74
CA PHE A 40 7.62 -7.28 -7.90
C PHE A 40 7.76 -6.31 -6.71
N HIS A 41 7.74 -6.82 -5.47
CA HIS A 41 7.92 -5.98 -4.28
C HIS A 41 9.34 -5.43 -4.15
N ALA A 42 10.36 -6.20 -4.55
CA ALA A 42 11.74 -5.73 -4.61
C ALA A 42 11.92 -4.59 -5.62
N ASP A 43 11.33 -4.72 -6.80
CA ASP A 43 11.37 -3.70 -7.85
C ASP A 43 10.64 -2.42 -7.42
N LEU A 44 9.50 -2.56 -6.72
CA LEU A 44 8.76 -1.42 -6.20
C LEU A 44 9.55 -0.66 -5.12
N ALA A 45 10.26 -1.38 -4.24
CA ALA A 45 11.15 -0.78 -3.25
C ALA A 45 12.34 -0.08 -3.92
N ALA A 46 12.95 -0.68 -4.93
CA ALA A 46 14.03 -0.07 -5.70
C ALA A 46 13.57 1.21 -6.42
N LEU A 47 12.37 1.19 -7.03
CA LEU A 47 11.77 2.34 -7.68
C LEU A 47 11.56 3.51 -6.69
N HIS A 48 11.06 3.22 -5.48
CA HIS A 48 10.93 4.23 -4.44
C HIS A 48 12.28 4.84 -4.03
N GLN A 49 13.33 4.02 -3.87
CA GLN A 49 14.66 4.51 -3.53
C GLN A 49 15.26 5.40 -4.63
N GLN A 50 15.00 5.08 -5.90
CA GLN A 50 15.48 5.85 -7.05
C GLN A 50 14.70 7.16 -7.26
N HIS A 51 13.45 7.22 -6.80
CA HIS A 51 12.57 8.37 -7.02
C HIS A 51 12.00 8.88 -5.69
N PRO A 52 12.64 9.89 -5.05
CA PRO A 52 12.19 10.41 -3.74
C PRO A 52 10.74 10.93 -3.70
N GLY A 53 10.17 11.29 -4.85
CA GLY A 53 8.77 11.71 -4.97
C GLY A 53 7.78 10.57 -5.22
N PHE A 54 8.25 9.35 -5.50
CA PHE A 54 7.39 8.19 -5.69
C PHE A 54 7.10 7.56 -4.33
N ARG A 55 5.83 7.48 -3.93
CA ARG A 55 5.40 6.87 -2.67
C ARG A 55 4.41 5.75 -2.97
N TYR A 56 4.51 4.63 -2.28
CA TYR A 56 3.53 3.54 -2.37
C TYR A 56 3.09 3.09 -0.99
N HIS A 57 1.82 2.66 -0.91
CA HIS A 57 1.21 2.21 0.33
C HIS A 57 0.50 0.89 0.08
N TYR A 58 0.74 -0.10 0.94
CA TYR A 58 -0.13 -1.26 1.03
C TYR A 58 -1.32 -0.90 1.89
N VAL A 59 -2.52 -1.04 1.31
CA VAL A 59 -3.76 -0.68 1.95
C VAL A 59 -4.77 -1.80 1.77
N THR A 60 -5.65 -1.94 2.75
CA THR A 60 -6.85 -2.76 2.61
C THR A 60 -7.79 -2.15 1.55
N ALA A 61 -8.73 -2.95 1.04
CA ALA A 61 -9.75 -2.44 0.12
C ALA A 61 -10.59 -1.31 0.75
N TRP A 62 -10.83 -1.37 2.06
CA TRP A 62 -11.55 -0.32 2.79
C TRP A 62 -10.74 0.98 2.87
N GLU A 63 -9.45 0.90 3.19
CA GLU A 63 -8.56 2.07 3.17
C GLU A 63 -8.43 2.67 1.77
N MET A 64 -8.35 1.83 0.74
CA MET A 64 -8.39 2.28 -0.65
C MET A 64 -9.67 3.07 -0.95
N ALA A 65 -10.85 2.57 -0.54
CA ALA A 65 -12.12 3.28 -0.74
C ALA A 65 -12.16 4.62 -0.01
N GLN A 66 -11.65 4.69 1.23
CA GLN A 66 -11.58 5.96 1.96
C GLN A 66 -10.59 6.94 1.31
N LEU A 67 -9.45 6.47 0.80
CA LEU A 67 -8.50 7.31 0.05
C LEU A 67 -9.11 7.85 -1.25
N VAL A 68 -9.96 7.07 -1.93
CA VAL A 68 -10.71 7.56 -3.09
C VAL A 68 -11.62 8.73 -2.68
N HIS A 69 -12.42 8.59 -1.62
CA HIS A 69 -13.27 9.68 -1.14
C HIS A 69 -12.48 10.90 -0.65
N LEU A 70 -11.30 10.67 -0.09
CA LEU A 70 -10.39 11.73 0.32
C LEU A 70 -9.84 12.49 -0.91
N ALA A 71 -9.49 11.77 -1.97
CA ALA A 71 -9.08 12.39 -3.24
C ALA A 71 -10.24 13.19 -3.88
N GLU A 72 -11.47 12.66 -3.83
CA GLU A 72 -12.68 13.33 -4.33
C GLU A 72 -12.97 14.66 -3.60
N SER A 73 -12.62 14.76 -2.31
CA SER A 73 -12.77 16.00 -1.54
C SER A 73 -11.68 17.04 -1.82
N GLY A 74 -10.69 16.69 -2.66
CA GLY A 74 -9.59 17.58 -3.02
C GLY A 74 -8.44 17.61 -2.01
N GLU A 75 -8.27 16.58 -1.17
CA GLU A 75 -7.12 16.42 -0.27
C GLU A 75 -5.83 16.00 -1.00
N THR A 76 -4.72 16.67 -0.73
CA THR A 76 -3.42 16.52 -1.43
C THR A 76 -2.50 15.49 -0.80
N ASP A 77 -2.66 15.20 0.50
CA ASP A 77 -1.78 14.28 1.21
C ASP A 77 -2.53 13.02 1.67
N PRO A 78 -2.21 11.82 1.13
CA PRO A 78 -2.86 10.58 1.56
C PRO A 78 -2.47 10.21 3.01
N ASP A 79 -1.38 10.76 3.54
CA ASP A 79 -0.93 10.45 4.89
C ASP A 79 -1.86 10.96 5.99
N VAL A 80 -2.71 11.94 5.69
CA VAL A 80 -3.73 12.40 6.63
C VAL A 80 -4.55 11.21 7.12
N LEU A 81 -4.97 10.31 6.22
CA LEU A 81 -5.73 9.13 6.61
C LEU A 81 -4.85 8.00 7.16
N LEU A 82 -3.67 7.79 6.59
CA LEU A 82 -2.84 6.61 6.88
C LEU A 82 -2.07 6.74 8.20
N LYS A 83 -1.61 7.94 8.58
CA LYS A 83 -0.90 8.17 9.85
C LYS A 83 -1.83 8.15 11.06
N HIS A 84 -3.08 8.57 10.91
CA HIS A 84 -4.05 8.61 12.02
C HIS A 84 -4.37 7.24 12.63
N LYS A 85 -4.04 6.13 11.97
CA LYS A 85 -4.28 4.77 12.48
C LYS A 85 -3.04 4.05 13.02
N SER A 86 -1.83 4.54 12.73
CA SER A 86 -0.58 3.93 13.23
C SER A 86 -0.30 4.26 14.70
N THR A 87 -0.97 5.25 15.30
CA THR A 87 -0.74 5.70 16.69
C THR A 87 -1.35 4.77 17.76
N SER A 88 -2.02 3.69 17.37
CA SER A 88 -2.54 2.67 18.29
C SER A 88 -1.65 1.43 18.28
N SER A 89 -0.38 1.54 18.71
CA SER A 89 0.53 0.41 18.86
C SER A 89 0.99 0.23 20.30
N ILE A 90 0.67 -0.94 20.84
CA ILE A 90 1.03 -1.52 22.15
C ILE A 90 2.51 -1.32 22.47
N SER A 91 2.79 -0.76 23.65
CA SER A 91 4.13 -0.69 24.25
C SER A 91 4.61 -2.11 24.56
N THR A 92 5.61 -2.58 23.80
CA THR A 92 6.32 -3.83 24.10
C THR A 92 7.74 -3.49 24.53
N THR A 93 7.88 -3.00 25.76
CA THR A 93 9.19 -2.96 26.43
C THR A 93 9.38 -4.31 27.15
N PRO A 94 10.33 -5.16 26.75
CA PRO A 94 10.63 -6.36 27.52
C PRO A 94 11.29 -5.96 28.84
N GLN A 95 10.61 -6.24 29.95
CA GLN A 95 11.20 -6.18 31.29
C GLN A 95 12.12 -7.41 31.45
N ILE A 96 13.42 -7.20 31.35
CA ILE A 96 14.42 -8.23 31.66
C ILE A 96 14.50 -8.33 33.20
N VAL A 97 13.88 -9.36 33.77
CA VAL A 97 14.14 -9.78 35.15
C VAL A 97 15.46 -10.55 35.14
N ARG A 98 16.47 -10.02 35.84
CA ARG A 98 17.70 -10.77 36.17
C ARG A 98 17.50 -11.48 37.50
N SER A 99 17.78 -12.79 37.52
CA SER A 99 17.83 -13.65 38.71
C SER A 99 19.05 -13.35 39.58
#